data_AF-A0AA38UIG2-F1
#
_entry.id   AF-A0AA38UIG2-F1
#
_cell.length_a   1.000
_cell.length_b   1.000
_cell.length_c   1.000
_cell.angle_alpha   90.00
_cell.angle_beta   90.00
_cell.angle_gamma   90.00
#
_symmetry.space_group_name_H-M   'P 1'
#
loop_
_entity.id
_entity.type
_entity.pdbx_description
1 polymer ?
#
loop_
_entity_poly.entity_id
_entity_poly.type
_entity_poly.pdbx_seq_one_letter_code
_entity_poly.pdbx_strand_id
1 'polypeptide(L)'
;QILIPFFLLPSSTWSAIATYSTSSSDTHTAQPTQDTTVDAVQSAARKAESMAGEEDKYTLGFDIGDPKNPKNSSKSRRWYLTILGGMLVLNATFSSSAPSGIAETLVDEFKLSDEVVTLTISLFVAGYCVGPLLWGPLSEEFGRRPVFIVSFFIYTMFQIGMALAKNTASLLVCRFLGGLFAASPLTDSGTIISDIWDAEIRGKALAIFTVASFAGPALGPTVAGFIYVSGTSWRWLFWVLTIFAGVCWILIIFTLPETYAPIILVHKAQQRRKEGDTRCYAPMELTQETVSQQIEHVLAPPFRMLFQEPMLLAATIYMSFVYGCLYLLFEAYPIVF
;
A
#
# COMPACT_ATOMS: atom_id res chain seq x y z
N GLN A 1 1.75 -6.90 -2.75
CA GLN A 1 2.59 -8.12 -2.78
C GLN A 1 3.78 -8.02 -3.76
N ILE A 2 4.32 -6.83 -4.04
CA ILE A 2 5.34 -6.62 -5.10
C ILE A 2 6.78 -6.43 -4.56
N LEU A 3 6.98 -6.31 -3.23
CA LEU A 3 8.29 -5.93 -2.66
C LEU A 3 9.18 -7.08 -2.18
N ILE A 4 8.83 -8.34 -2.47
CA ILE A 4 9.62 -9.50 -2.01
C ILE A 4 10.91 -9.78 -2.82
N PRO A 5 11.10 -9.40 -4.10
CA PRO A 5 12.32 -9.81 -4.82
C PRO A 5 13.56 -8.95 -4.50
N PHE A 6 13.40 -7.76 -3.90
CA PHE A 6 14.51 -6.82 -3.66
C PHE A 6 15.55 -7.30 -2.63
N PHE A 7 15.26 -8.37 -1.89
CA PHE A 7 16.06 -8.80 -0.74
C PHE A 7 17.08 -9.91 -1.03
N LEU A 8 17.23 -10.37 -2.28
CA LEU A 8 18.14 -11.48 -2.62
C LEU A 8 19.42 -11.08 -3.36
N LEU A 9 19.67 -9.79 -3.63
CA LEU A 9 20.89 -9.37 -4.34
C LEU A 9 22.07 -9.13 -3.38
N PRO A 10 23.26 -9.73 -3.63
CA PRO A 10 24.47 -9.53 -2.82
C PRO A 10 24.95 -8.08 -2.81
N SER A 11 25.59 -7.65 -1.73
CA SER A 11 26.12 -6.27 -1.55
C SER A 11 27.11 -5.82 -2.64
N SER A 12 27.70 -6.74 -3.40
CA SER A 12 28.66 -6.46 -4.47
C SER A 12 28.04 -5.85 -5.75
N THR A 13 26.74 -6.02 -5.99
CA THR A 13 26.07 -5.43 -7.17
C THR A 13 25.85 -3.92 -7.03
N TRP A 14 25.80 -3.41 -5.80
CA TRP A 14 25.65 -1.96 -5.52
C TRP A 14 26.89 -1.15 -5.91
N SER A 15 28.08 -1.72 -5.73
CA SER A 15 29.35 -1.10 -6.13
C SER A 15 29.56 -1.04 -7.65
N ALA A 16 28.93 -1.93 -8.43
CA ALA A 16 29.09 -1.97 -9.88
C ALA A 16 28.25 -0.88 -10.59
N ILE A 17 27.07 -0.54 -10.05
CA ILE A 17 26.17 0.47 -10.62
C ILE A 17 26.69 1.89 -10.37
N ALA A 18 27.33 2.14 -9.22
CA ALA A 18 27.91 3.45 -8.90
C ALA A 18 29.12 3.82 -9.78
N THR A 19 29.85 2.83 -10.29
CA THR A 19 31.09 3.06 -11.06
C THR A 19 30.82 3.30 -12.55
N TYR A 20 29.66 2.89 -13.07
CA TYR A 20 29.35 2.99 -14.51
C TYR A 20 28.83 4.37 -14.94
N SER A 21 28.43 5.25 -14.00
CA SER A 21 27.87 6.57 -14.32
C SER A 21 28.89 7.71 -14.39
N THR A 22 30.19 7.44 -14.18
CA THR A 22 31.24 8.49 -14.09
C THR A 22 32.28 8.48 -15.21
N SER A 23 32.08 7.71 -16.28
CA SER A 23 33.08 7.57 -17.37
C SER A 23 32.47 7.76 -18.76
N SER A 24 32.04 8.99 -19.08
CA SER A 24 31.97 9.43 -20.49
C SER A 24 31.80 10.94 -20.59
N SER A 25 32.90 11.69 -20.69
CA SER A 25 32.94 13.05 -21.24
C SER A 25 34.40 13.45 -21.49
N ASP A 26 34.94 13.09 -22.65
CA ASP A 26 36.24 13.56 -23.12
C ASP A 26 36.13 14.95 -23.77
N THR A 27 36.79 15.91 -23.13
CA THR A 27 37.71 16.94 -23.64
C THR A 27 37.64 17.40 -25.12
N HIS A 28 37.35 18.69 -25.32
CA HIS A 28 37.95 19.48 -26.41
C HIS A 28 38.38 20.88 -25.90
N THR A 29 39.63 21.21 -26.22
CA THR A 29 40.43 22.35 -25.75
C THR A 29 40.17 23.62 -26.58
N ALA A 30 39.98 24.79 -25.93
CA ALA A 30 40.24 26.11 -26.53
C ALA A 30 40.51 27.17 -25.43
N GLN A 31 41.57 27.96 -25.60
CA GLN A 31 42.05 29.04 -24.69
C GLN A 31 41.38 30.41 -25.00
N PRO A 32 41.48 31.41 -24.07
CA PRO A 32 40.48 32.48 -23.93
C PRO A 32 40.89 33.85 -24.54
N THR A 33 39.90 34.65 -24.96
CA THR A 33 40.04 36.09 -25.29
C THR A 33 39.56 36.97 -24.12
N GLN A 34 40.30 38.05 -23.84
CA GLN A 34 40.31 38.77 -22.55
C GLN A 34 39.15 39.75 -22.27
N ASP A 35 38.24 40.02 -23.20
CA ASP A 35 37.15 40.99 -23.00
C ASP A 35 35.90 40.42 -22.31
N THR A 36 35.85 39.11 -22.05
CA THR A 36 34.70 38.44 -21.41
C THR A 36 34.76 38.45 -19.87
N THR A 37 35.84 38.97 -19.29
CA THR A 37 36.13 38.80 -17.85
C THR A 37 35.32 39.74 -16.96
N VAL A 38 34.95 40.94 -17.42
CA VAL A 38 34.26 41.93 -16.57
C VAL A 38 32.76 41.63 -16.48
N ASP A 39 32.11 41.26 -17.59
CA ASP A 39 30.71 40.83 -17.60
C ASP A 39 30.51 39.45 -16.94
N ALA A 40 31.49 38.55 -17.04
CA ALA A 40 31.47 37.26 -16.34
C ALA A 40 31.59 37.44 -14.81
N VAL A 41 32.38 38.40 -14.34
CA VAL A 41 32.54 38.68 -12.91
C VAL A 41 31.29 39.39 -12.33
N GLN A 42 30.65 40.29 -13.08
CA GLN A 42 29.41 40.94 -12.65
C GLN A 42 28.19 40.01 -12.71
N SER A 43 28.13 39.11 -13.68
CA SER A 43 27.10 38.05 -13.71
C SER A 43 27.35 36.97 -12.65
N ALA A 44 28.60 36.63 -12.33
CA ALA A 44 28.92 35.77 -11.20
C ALA A 44 28.60 36.44 -9.85
N ALA A 45 28.80 37.76 -9.71
CA ALA A 45 28.42 38.52 -8.51
C ALA A 45 26.90 38.61 -8.33
N ARG A 46 26.13 38.86 -9.41
CA ARG A 46 24.65 38.82 -9.36
C ARG A 46 24.10 37.42 -9.11
N LYS A 47 24.79 36.38 -9.61
CA LYS A 47 24.44 34.97 -9.36
C LYS A 47 24.84 34.52 -7.95
N ALA A 48 25.92 35.09 -7.38
CA ALA A 48 26.29 34.91 -5.99
C ALA A 48 25.34 35.66 -5.04
N GLU A 49 24.86 36.85 -5.40
CA GLU A 49 23.81 37.57 -4.66
C GLU A 49 22.44 36.89 -4.77
N SER A 50 22.10 36.28 -5.92
CA SER A 50 20.87 35.49 -6.05
C SER A 50 20.95 34.14 -5.32
N MET A 51 22.14 33.51 -5.27
CA MET A 51 22.38 32.30 -4.48
C MET A 51 22.44 32.59 -2.97
N ALA A 52 22.93 33.76 -2.55
CA ALA A 52 22.91 34.19 -1.16
C ALA A 52 21.49 34.47 -0.62
N GLY A 53 20.52 34.73 -1.52
CA GLY A 53 19.09 34.79 -1.17
C GLY A 53 18.41 33.44 -1.02
N GLU A 54 19.07 32.34 -1.43
CA GLU A 54 18.50 30.99 -1.49
C GLU A 54 19.15 30.03 -0.46
N GLU A 55 20.17 30.48 0.27
CA GLU A 55 20.89 29.71 1.31
C GLU A 55 20.14 29.54 2.65
N ASP A 56 18.92 30.07 2.78
CA ASP A 56 18.18 30.09 4.06
C ASP A 56 16.94 29.16 4.09
N LYS A 57 16.99 28.01 3.41
CA LYS A 57 15.98 26.93 3.55
C LYS A 57 16.61 25.71 4.20
N TYR A 58 16.38 25.52 5.50
CA TYR A 58 16.82 24.31 6.20
C TYR A 58 15.77 23.21 6.04
N THR A 59 16.20 22.06 5.53
CA THR A 59 15.40 20.84 5.51
C THR A 59 15.43 20.18 6.89
N LEU A 60 14.27 20.04 7.52
CA LEU A 60 14.17 19.38 8.82
C LEU A 60 14.35 17.87 8.65
N GLY A 61 15.45 17.33 9.18
CA GLY A 61 15.63 15.91 9.44
C GLY A 61 15.03 15.51 10.80
N PHE A 62 14.92 14.20 11.05
CA PHE A 62 14.70 13.72 12.42
C PHE A 62 16.00 13.83 13.21
N ASP A 63 15.95 14.44 14.39
CA ASP A 63 17.08 14.46 15.32
C ASP A 63 17.39 13.03 15.82
N ILE A 64 18.64 12.78 16.21
CA ILE A 64 19.08 11.48 16.74
C ILE A 64 18.27 11.17 18.00
N GLY A 65 17.35 10.20 17.90
CA GLY A 65 16.50 9.75 19.01
C GLY A 65 15.13 10.45 19.15
N ASP A 66 14.67 11.23 18.16
CA ASP A 66 13.37 11.92 18.24
C ASP A 66 12.22 10.91 18.49
N PRO A 67 11.42 11.04 19.56
CA PRO A 67 10.29 10.16 19.86
C PRO A 67 9.18 10.21 18.79
N LYS A 68 9.18 11.22 17.90
CA LYS A 68 8.31 11.27 16.72
C LYS A 68 8.78 10.40 15.56
N ASN A 69 9.99 9.84 15.62
CA ASN A 69 10.47 8.89 14.61
C ASN A 69 9.79 7.52 14.82
N PRO A 70 9.03 7.01 13.84
CA PRO A 70 8.37 5.69 13.95
C PRO A 70 9.36 4.55 14.20
N LYS A 71 10.62 4.68 13.74
CA LYS A 71 11.72 3.75 13.99
C LYS A 71 12.31 3.80 15.39
N ASN A 72 11.91 4.74 16.25
CA ASN A 72 12.33 4.79 17.65
C ASN A 72 11.24 4.31 18.62
N SER A 73 10.11 3.82 18.10
CA SER A 73 9.00 3.32 18.91
C SER A 73 9.37 2.03 19.69
N SER A 74 8.74 1.82 20.85
CA SER A 74 8.92 0.60 21.65
C SER A 74 8.61 -0.67 20.85
N LYS A 75 9.40 -1.73 21.04
CA LYS A 75 9.26 -3.01 20.32
C LYS A 75 7.83 -3.57 20.39
N SER A 76 7.16 -3.43 21.53
CA SER A 76 5.77 -3.90 21.71
C SER A 76 4.79 -3.15 20.83
N ARG A 77 5.00 -1.84 20.62
CA ARG A 77 4.17 -1.01 19.72
C ARG A 77 4.38 -1.40 18.25
N ARG A 78 5.61 -1.71 17.86
CA ARG A 78 5.93 -2.18 16.49
C ARG A 78 5.26 -3.51 16.17
N TRP A 79 5.32 -4.45 17.11
CA TRP A 79 4.63 -5.73 16.98
C TRP A 79 3.12 -5.56 16.95
N TYR A 80 2.57 -4.70 17.81
CA TYR A 80 1.14 -4.37 17.78
C TYR A 80 0.70 -3.85 16.41
N LEU A 81 1.44 -2.90 15.82
CA LEU A 81 1.13 -2.34 14.49
C LEU A 81 1.26 -3.39 13.37
N THR A 82 2.22 -4.33 13.51
CA THR A 82 2.38 -5.45 12.56
C THR A 82 1.20 -6.41 12.63
N ILE A 83 0.76 -6.78 13.83
CA ILE A 83 -0.39 -7.65 14.06
C ILE A 83 -1.68 -6.96 13.59
N LEU A 84 -1.82 -5.67 13.88
CA LEU A 84 -2.94 -4.86 13.40
C LEU A 84 -3.00 -4.90 11.87
N GLY A 85 -1.89 -4.58 11.17
CA GLY A 85 -1.83 -4.67 9.71
C GLY A 85 -2.17 -6.07 9.17
N GLY A 86 -1.68 -7.13 9.83
CA GLY A 86 -2.05 -8.50 9.50
C GLY A 86 -3.54 -8.80 9.68
N MET A 87 -4.15 -8.32 10.78
CA MET A 87 -5.58 -8.46 11.05
C MET A 87 -6.44 -7.72 10.00
N LEU A 88 -6.00 -6.55 9.55
CA LEU A 88 -6.68 -5.80 8.49
C LEU A 88 -6.64 -6.55 7.15
N VAL A 89 -5.50 -7.14 6.81
CA VAL A 89 -5.38 -7.95 5.59
C VAL A 89 -6.16 -9.25 5.70
N LEU A 90 -6.14 -9.89 6.87
CA LEU A 90 -6.98 -11.05 7.14
C LEU A 90 -8.45 -10.71 6.92
N ASN A 91 -8.93 -9.57 7.39
CA ASN A 91 -10.30 -9.13 7.14
C ASN A 91 -10.62 -9.03 5.64
N ALA A 92 -9.73 -8.39 4.87
CA ALA A 92 -9.91 -8.21 3.44
C ALA A 92 -9.90 -9.54 2.67
N THR A 93 -8.97 -10.45 2.98
CA THR A 93 -8.85 -11.76 2.33
C THR A 93 -9.87 -12.78 2.83
N PHE A 94 -10.38 -12.60 4.05
CA PHE A 94 -11.56 -13.32 4.54
C PHE A 94 -12.81 -12.91 3.76
N SER A 95 -12.99 -11.61 3.47
CA SER A 95 -14.12 -11.15 2.66
C SER A 95 -14.07 -11.63 1.21
N SER A 96 -12.89 -11.83 0.62
CA SER A 96 -12.80 -12.29 -0.77
C SER A 96 -13.32 -13.72 -0.96
N SER A 97 -13.13 -14.56 0.06
CA SER A 97 -13.38 -16.00 0.00
C SER A 97 -14.71 -16.42 0.63
N ALA A 98 -15.21 -15.67 1.63
CA ALA A 98 -16.43 -16.00 2.35
C ALA A 98 -17.66 -16.34 1.44
N PRO A 99 -17.94 -15.62 0.33
CA PRO A 99 -19.10 -15.91 -0.51
C PRO A 99 -19.09 -17.30 -1.16
N SER A 100 -17.92 -17.95 -1.29
CA SER A 100 -17.80 -19.28 -1.89
C SER A 100 -18.63 -20.34 -1.16
N GLY A 101 -18.70 -20.28 0.18
CA GLY A 101 -19.45 -21.25 0.97
C GLY A 101 -20.97 -21.03 1.01
N ILE A 102 -21.49 -19.94 0.42
CA ILE A 102 -22.93 -19.66 0.30
C ILE A 102 -23.38 -19.51 -1.16
N ALA A 103 -22.53 -19.89 -2.11
CA ALA A 103 -22.75 -19.72 -3.55
C ALA A 103 -24.09 -20.32 -4.00
N GLU A 104 -24.43 -21.53 -3.55
CA GLU A 104 -25.69 -22.21 -3.89
C GLU A 104 -26.92 -21.44 -3.39
N THR A 105 -26.90 -20.96 -2.15
CA THR A 105 -27.97 -20.11 -1.60
C THR A 105 -28.15 -18.80 -2.36
N LEU A 106 -27.08 -18.25 -2.94
CA LEU A 106 -27.16 -17.05 -3.79
C LEU A 106 -27.79 -17.37 -5.15
N VAL A 107 -27.51 -18.56 -5.71
CA VAL A 107 -28.16 -19.05 -6.93
C VAL A 107 -29.67 -19.14 -6.72
N ASP A 108 -30.11 -19.75 -5.62
CA ASP A 108 -31.53 -19.98 -5.34
C ASP A 108 -32.31 -18.69 -5.07
N GLU A 109 -31.76 -17.77 -4.26
CA GLU A 109 -32.43 -16.51 -3.90
C GLU A 109 -32.57 -15.58 -5.11
N PHE A 110 -31.49 -15.41 -5.89
CA PHE A 110 -31.46 -14.47 -6.99
C PHE A 110 -31.79 -15.10 -8.35
N LYS A 111 -32.05 -16.41 -8.39
CA LYS A 111 -32.26 -17.22 -9.60
C LYS A 111 -31.17 -16.98 -10.65
N LEU A 112 -29.92 -17.04 -10.20
CA LEU A 112 -28.75 -16.71 -11.02
C LEU A 112 -28.26 -17.92 -11.81
N SER A 113 -27.58 -17.65 -12.92
CA SER A 113 -26.71 -18.65 -13.56
C SER A 113 -25.44 -18.79 -12.73
N ASP A 114 -24.85 -19.99 -12.70
CA ASP A 114 -23.59 -20.28 -12.01
C ASP A 114 -22.47 -19.31 -12.43
N GLU A 115 -22.46 -18.92 -13.71
CA GLU A 115 -21.52 -17.94 -14.26
C GLU A 115 -21.56 -16.60 -13.52
N VAL A 116 -22.75 -16.14 -13.10
CA VAL A 116 -22.92 -14.85 -12.39
C VAL A 116 -22.45 -14.95 -10.93
N VAL A 117 -22.49 -16.14 -10.35
CA VAL A 117 -21.96 -16.37 -9.00
C VAL A 117 -20.44 -16.40 -9.02
N THR A 118 -19.83 -17.09 -9.99
CA THR A 118 -18.37 -17.03 -10.20
C THR A 118 -17.92 -15.61 -10.54
N LEU A 119 -18.71 -14.85 -11.33
CA LEU A 119 -18.48 -13.44 -11.59
C LEU A 119 -18.44 -12.62 -10.29
N THR A 120 -19.32 -12.92 -9.35
CA THR A 120 -19.41 -12.20 -8.05
C THR A 120 -18.13 -12.33 -7.23
N ILE A 121 -17.54 -13.54 -7.19
CA ILE A 121 -16.31 -13.82 -6.44
C ILE A 121 -15.11 -13.18 -7.17
N SER A 122 -15.02 -13.38 -8.48
CA SER A 122 -13.93 -12.83 -9.30
C SER A 122 -13.92 -11.31 -9.34
N LEU A 123 -15.07 -10.62 -9.29
CA LEU A 123 -15.13 -9.15 -9.29
C LEU A 123 -14.47 -8.53 -8.05
N PHE A 124 -14.56 -9.19 -6.89
CA PHE A 124 -13.87 -8.74 -5.69
C PHE A 124 -12.37 -8.81 -5.88
N VAL A 125 -11.86 -9.94 -6.41
CA VAL A 125 -10.44 -10.13 -6.70
C VAL A 125 -9.96 -9.14 -7.77
N ALA A 126 -10.77 -8.89 -8.81
CA ALA A 126 -10.47 -7.90 -9.84
C ALA A 126 -10.33 -6.48 -9.26
N GLY A 127 -11.28 -6.05 -8.42
CA GLY A 127 -11.15 -4.78 -7.69
C GLY A 127 -9.91 -4.75 -6.79
N TYR A 128 -9.63 -5.88 -6.13
CA TYR A 128 -8.47 -6.04 -5.25
C TYR A 128 -7.12 -5.99 -5.99
N CYS A 129 -7.08 -6.36 -7.28
CA CYS A 129 -5.90 -6.22 -8.14
C CYS A 129 -5.68 -4.77 -8.58
N VAL A 130 -6.75 -4.01 -8.82
CA VAL A 130 -6.67 -2.60 -9.24
C VAL A 130 -6.38 -1.68 -8.06
N GLY A 131 -6.87 -2.01 -6.86
CA GLY A 131 -6.76 -1.15 -5.68
C GLY A 131 -5.33 -0.72 -5.31
N PRO A 132 -4.32 -1.60 -5.28
CA PRO A 132 -2.95 -1.24 -4.94
C PRO A 132 -2.35 -0.15 -5.83
N LEU A 133 -2.79 -0.07 -7.09
CA LEU A 133 -2.34 0.96 -8.03
C LEU A 133 -2.82 2.35 -7.60
N LEU A 134 -4.01 2.44 -6.99
CA LEU A 134 -4.55 3.71 -6.51
C LEU A 134 -4.05 4.05 -5.11
N TRP A 135 -4.05 3.07 -4.20
CA TRP A 135 -3.75 3.30 -2.78
C TRP A 135 -2.27 3.48 -2.48
N GLY A 136 -1.38 2.86 -3.27
CA GLY A 136 0.07 3.03 -3.12
C GLY A 136 0.54 4.49 -3.17
N PRO A 137 0.35 5.21 -4.30
CA PRO A 137 0.76 6.62 -4.39
C PRO A 137 -0.01 7.51 -3.42
N LEU A 138 -1.29 7.22 -3.21
CA LEU A 138 -2.14 8.03 -2.33
C LEU A 138 -1.66 7.98 -0.86
N SER A 139 -1.15 6.84 -0.39
CA SER A 139 -0.63 6.71 0.98
C SER A 139 0.73 7.35 1.18
N GLU A 140 1.47 7.63 0.11
CA GLU A 140 2.71 8.41 0.13
C GLU A 140 2.43 9.92 0.14
N GLU A 141 1.43 10.40 -0.59
CA GLU A 141 1.10 11.84 -0.64
C GLU A 141 0.31 12.33 0.58
N PHE A 142 -0.78 11.65 0.93
CA PHE A 142 -1.71 12.09 1.96
C PHE A 142 -1.39 11.50 3.34
N GLY A 143 -0.52 10.50 3.37
CA GLY A 143 -0.12 9.80 4.59
C GLY A 143 -0.93 8.55 4.84
N ARG A 144 -0.42 7.74 5.75
CA ARG A 144 -0.89 6.36 5.88
C ARG A 144 -2.17 6.29 6.68
N ARG A 145 -2.26 7.05 7.78
CA ARG A 145 -3.44 7.03 8.65
C ARG A 145 -4.73 7.47 7.95
N PRO A 146 -4.79 8.62 7.26
CA PRO A 146 -6.04 9.07 6.63
C PRO A 146 -6.47 8.11 5.51
N VAL A 147 -5.52 7.56 4.73
CA VAL A 147 -5.82 6.60 3.67
C VAL A 147 -6.44 5.33 4.25
N PHE A 148 -5.88 4.76 5.32
CA PHE A 148 -6.47 3.61 6.02
C PHE A 148 -7.88 3.88 6.56
N ILE A 149 -8.10 5.05 7.16
CA ILE A 149 -9.40 5.38 7.77
C ILE A 149 -10.47 5.52 6.68
N VAL A 150 -10.16 6.22 5.58
CA VAL A 150 -11.11 6.47 4.49
C VAL A 150 -11.38 5.17 3.71
N SER A 151 -10.35 4.40 3.39
CA SER A 151 -10.50 3.15 2.64
C SER A 151 -11.34 2.13 3.42
N PHE A 152 -11.06 1.92 4.71
CA PHE A 152 -11.85 1.00 5.54
C PHE A 152 -13.27 1.50 5.80
N PHE A 153 -13.47 2.81 5.94
CA PHE A 153 -14.81 3.37 6.09
C PHE A 153 -15.67 3.02 4.88
N ILE A 154 -15.16 3.32 3.69
CA ILE A 154 -15.87 3.08 2.43
C ILE A 154 -16.06 1.57 2.19
N TYR A 155 -15.03 0.76 2.46
CA TYR A 155 -15.14 -0.70 2.42
C TYR A 155 -16.25 -1.22 3.35
N THR A 156 -16.32 -0.75 4.60
CA THR A 156 -17.37 -1.14 5.55
C THR A 156 -18.76 -0.74 5.06
N MET A 157 -18.89 0.45 4.45
CA MET A 157 -20.16 0.89 3.84
C MET A 157 -20.59 -0.02 2.68
N PHE A 158 -19.66 -0.44 1.82
CA PHE A 158 -19.98 -1.40 0.77
C PHE A 158 -20.33 -2.79 1.30
N GLN A 159 -19.74 -3.22 2.43
CA GLN A 159 -20.14 -4.45 3.12
C GLN A 159 -21.58 -4.41 3.62
N ILE A 160 -21.99 -3.27 4.19
CA ILE A 160 -23.40 -3.04 4.55
C ILE A 160 -24.28 -3.09 3.29
N GLY A 161 -23.84 -2.45 2.20
CA GLY A 161 -24.53 -2.48 0.91
C GLY A 161 -24.72 -3.90 0.36
N MET A 162 -23.74 -4.79 0.55
CA MET A 162 -23.82 -6.20 0.16
C MET A 162 -24.80 -6.99 1.05
N ALA A 163 -24.86 -6.70 2.35
CA ALA A 163 -25.81 -7.34 3.26
C ALA A 163 -27.28 -6.94 2.98
N LEU A 164 -27.50 -5.71 2.54
CA LEU A 164 -28.83 -5.18 2.19
C LEU A 164 -29.17 -5.32 0.70
N ALA A 165 -28.32 -5.95 -0.10
CA ALA A 165 -28.53 -6.07 -1.54
C ALA A 165 -29.83 -6.82 -1.84
N LYS A 166 -30.67 -6.20 -2.68
CA LYS A 166 -31.92 -6.77 -3.21
C LYS A 166 -31.82 -7.13 -4.69
N ASN A 167 -30.80 -6.61 -5.37
CA ASN A 167 -30.58 -6.80 -6.80
C ASN A 167 -29.18 -7.37 -7.04
N THR A 168 -29.05 -8.27 -8.00
CA THR A 168 -27.77 -8.84 -8.43
C THR A 168 -26.77 -7.77 -8.85
N ALA A 169 -27.21 -6.78 -9.63
CA ALA A 169 -26.35 -5.68 -10.08
C ALA A 169 -25.77 -4.89 -8.91
N SER A 170 -26.57 -4.63 -7.86
CA SER A 170 -26.08 -3.94 -6.66
C SER A 170 -25.04 -4.76 -5.91
N LEU A 171 -25.21 -6.08 -5.86
CA LEU A 171 -24.28 -6.99 -5.23
C LEU A 171 -22.95 -7.03 -5.99
N LEU A 172 -22.98 -7.11 -7.32
CA LEU A 172 -21.79 -7.07 -8.18
C LEU A 172 -21.03 -5.76 -8.03
N VAL A 173 -21.71 -4.61 -8.15
CA VAL A 173 -21.04 -3.30 -8.01
C VAL A 173 -20.44 -3.12 -6.63
N CYS A 174 -21.15 -3.49 -5.56
CA CYS A 174 -20.62 -3.41 -4.20
C CYS A 174 -19.45 -4.37 -3.98
N ARG A 175 -19.40 -5.52 -4.67
CA ARG A 175 -18.26 -6.45 -4.63
C ARG A 175 -17.02 -5.86 -5.26
N PHE A 176 -17.14 -5.30 -6.47
CA PHE A 176 -16.01 -4.68 -7.17
C PHE A 176 -15.44 -3.52 -6.35
N LEU A 177 -16.32 -2.61 -5.92
CA LEU A 177 -15.92 -1.46 -5.11
C LEU A 177 -15.38 -1.92 -3.75
N GLY A 178 -16.05 -2.87 -3.09
CA GLY A 178 -15.59 -3.48 -1.85
C GLY A 178 -14.17 -4.04 -1.97
N GLY A 179 -13.87 -4.78 -3.04
CA GLY A 179 -12.52 -5.29 -3.32
C GLY A 179 -11.50 -4.18 -3.57
N LEU A 180 -11.88 -3.14 -4.30
CA LEU A 180 -11.03 -1.97 -4.57
C LEU A 180 -10.60 -1.25 -3.30
N PHE A 181 -11.52 -1.02 -2.36
CA PHE A 181 -11.22 -0.38 -1.08
C PHE A 181 -10.55 -1.33 -0.08
N ALA A 182 -10.87 -2.64 -0.14
CA ALA A 182 -10.26 -3.67 0.70
C ALA A 182 -8.78 -3.92 0.40
N ALA A 183 -8.25 -3.44 -0.73
CA ALA A 183 -6.86 -3.63 -1.11
C ALA A 183 -5.86 -2.65 -0.46
N SER A 184 -6.33 -1.49 0.02
CA SER A 184 -5.48 -0.49 0.71
C SER A 184 -4.64 -1.13 1.83
N PRO A 185 -5.22 -1.94 2.75
CA PRO A 185 -4.50 -2.55 3.85
C PRO A 185 -3.38 -3.49 3.42
N LEU A 186 -3.52 -4.19 2.29
CA LEU A 186 -2.47 -5.07 1.79
C LEU A 186 -1.24 -4.27 1.35
N THR A 187 -1.47 -3.16 0.66
CA THR A 187 -0.42 -2.28 0.16
C THR A 187 0.20 -1.50 1.32
N ASP A 188 -0.62 -0.82 2.10
CA ASP A 188 -0.19 0.13 3.11
C ASP A 188 0.36 -0.57 4.37
N SER A 189 -0.11 -1.77 4.73
CA SER A 189 0.47 -2.50 5.87
C SER A 189 1.90 -2.98 5.57
N GLY A 190 2.16 -3.36 4.31
CA GLY A 190 3.51 -3.74 3.88
C GLY A 190 4.49 -2.58 3.98
N THR A 191 4.04 -1.36 3.65
CA THR A 191 4.84 -0.15 3.80
C THR A 191 4.98 0.25 5.27
N ILE A 192 3.95 0.11 6.11
CA ILE A 192 4.06 0.34 7.57
C ILE A 192 5.13 -0.55 8.19
N ILE A 193 5.16 -1.83 7.82
CA ILE A 193 6.17 -2.76 8.33
C ILE A 193 7.57 -2.35 7.84
N SER A 194 7.71 -1.86 6.61
CA SER A 194 9.01 -1.38 6.10
C SER A 194 9.54 -0.13 6.78
N ASP A 195 8.65 0.75 7.23
CA ASP A 195 9.03 2.02 7.84
C ASP A 195 9.38 1.88 9.31
N ILE A 196 8.77 0.91 10.00
CA ILE A 196 8.92 0.73 11.46
C ILE A 196 10.07 -0.23 11.81
N TRP A 197 10.32 -1.24 10.96
CA TRP A 197 11.30 -2.28 11.23
C TRP A 197 12.60 -2.09 10.45
N ASP A 198 13.72 -2.31 11.14
CA ASP A 198 15.04 -2.37 10.53
C ASP A 198 15.21 -3.62 9.67
N ALA A 199 16.12 -3.57 8.69
CA ALA A 199 16.29 -4.61 7.67
C ALA A 199 16.49 -6.03 8.25
N GLU A 200 17.16 -6.16 9.41
CA GLU A 200 17.43 -7.43 10.06
C GLU A 200 16.16 -8.15 10.58
N ILE A 201 15.18 -7.39 11.11
CA ILE A 201 13.99 -7.96 11.77
C ILE A 201 12.75 -7.88 10.86
N ARG A 202 12.79 -6.98 9.86
CA ARG A 202 11.70 -6.77 8.89
C ARG A 202 11.26 -8.06 8.21
N GLY A 203 12.19 -8.98 7.89
CA GLY A 203 11.86 -10.28 7.29
C GLY A 203 10.94 -11.14 8.17
N LYS A 204 11.19 -11.17 9.49
CA LYS A 204 10.35 -11.92 10.44
C LYS A 204 8.96 -11.29 10.58
N ALA A 205 8.89 -9.97 10.63
CA ALA A 205 7.62 -9.24 10.71
C ALA A 205 6.78 -9.47 9.45
N LEU A 206 7.39 -9.41 8.26
CA LEU A 206 6.73 -9.73 6.99
C LEU A 206 6.26 -11.19 6.92
N ALA A 207 7.05 -12.15 7.41
CA ALA A 207 6.64 -13.55 7.44
C ALA A 207 5.34 -13.73 8.26
N ILE A 208 5.27 -13.16 9.46
CA ILE A 208 4.05 -13.23 10.30
C ILE A 208 2.87 -12.52 9.63
N PHE A 209 3.11 -11.39 8.98
CA PHE A 209 2.09 -10.70 8.20
C PHE A 209 1.53 -11.57 7.06
N THR A 210 2.40 -12.27 6.32
CA THR A 210 1.95 -13.15 5.23
C THR A 210 1.08 -14.30 5.72
N VAL A 211 1.34 -14.85 6.92
CA VAL A 211 0.51 -15.90 7.51
C VAL A 211 -0.93 -15.41 7.70
N ALA A 212 -1.11 -14.16 8.17
CA ALA A 212 -2.44 -13.58 8.32
C ALA A 212 -3.17 -13.44 6.96
N SER A 213 -2.44 -13.10 5.90
CA SER A 213 -2.99 -13.02 4.54
C SER A 213 -3.49 -14.37 4.02
N PHE A 214 -2.76 -15.46 4.29
CA PHE A 214 -3.16 -16.84 3.92
C PHE A 214 -4.27 -17.40 4.81
N ALA A 215 -4.36 -16.97 6.07
CA ALA A 215 -5.40 -17.42 6.99
C ALA A 215 -6.79 -16.95 6.55
N GLY A 216 -6.92 -15.74 5.99
CA GLY A 216 -8.22 -15.19 5.59
C GLY A 216 -8.99 -16.09 4.60
N PRO A 217 -8.40 -16.50 3.46
CA PRO A 217 -9.04 -17.36 2.49
C PRO A 217 -9.44 -18.74 3.04
N ALA A 218 -8.66 -19.30 3.97
CA ALA A 218 -9.00 -20.57 4.62
C ALA A 218 -10.18 -20.45 5.60
N LEU A 219 -10.27 -19.32 6.31
CA LEU A 219 -11.34 -19.07 7.27
C LEU A 219 -12.67 -18.74 6.58
N GLY A 220 -12.65 -18.13 5.39
CA GLY A 220 -13.84 -17.71 4.66
C GLY A 220 -14.88 -18.82 4.47
N PRO A 221 -14.57 -19.89 3.71
CA PRO A 221 -15.47 -21.01 3.48
C PRO A 221 -15.88 -21.72 4.78
N THR A 222 -14.96 -21.82 5.75
CA THR A 222 -15.21 -22.47 7.04
C THR A 222 -16.32 -21.76 7.83
N VAL A 223 -16.26 -20.43 7.93
CA VAL A 223 -17.28 -19.63 8.61
C VAL A 223 -18.59 -19.62 7.80
N ALA A 224 -18.50 -19.53 6.47
CA ALA A 224 -19.66 -19.58 5.59
C ALA A 224 -20.42 -20.90 5.71
N GLY A 225 -19.73 -22.04 5.71
CA GLY A 225 -20.32 -23.36 5.89
C GLY A 225 -21.00 -23.52 7.25
N PHE A 226 -20.39 -23.00 8.34
CA PHE A 226 -21.03 -23.03 9.66
C PHE A 226 -22.35 -22.22 9.70
N ILE A 227 -22.37 -21.04 9.06
CA ILE A 227 -23.58 -20.23 8.95
C ILE A 227 -24.64 -20.93 8.12
N TYR A 228 -24.25 -21.58 7.03
CA TYR A 228 -25.15 -22.38 6.19
C TYR A 228 -25.81 -23.51 6.99
N VAL A 229 -25.02 -24.31 7.72
CA VAL A 229 -25.52 -25.42 8.55
C VAL A 229 -26.45 -24.95 9.67
N SER A 230 -26.23 -23.75 10.20
CA SER A 230 -27.10 -23.17 11.25
C SER A 230 -28.51 -22.81 10.77
N GLY A 231 -28.79 -22.88 9.45
CA GLY A 231 -30.07 -22.53 8.86
C GLY A 231 -30.35 -21.02 8.83
N THR A 232 -29.32 -20.20 9.01
CA THR A 232 -29.43 -18.74 9.03
C THR A 232 -29.43 -18.18 7.59
N SER A 233 -30.12 -17.07 7.34
CA SER A 233 -30.12 -16.40 6.03
C SER A 233 -28.71 -16.04 5.56
N TRP A 234 -28.44 -16.21 4.25
CA TRP A 234 -27.17 -15.83 3.59
C TRP A 234 -26.69 -14.40 3.89
N ARG A 235 -27.63 -13.49 4.19
CA ARG A 235 -27.34 -12.09 4.56
C ARG A 235 -26.49 -11.98 5.82
N TRP A 236 -26.59 -12.94 6.73
CA TRP A 236 -25.79 -12.96 7.96
C TRP A 236 -24.29 -13.10 7.71
N LEU A 237 -23.88 -13.77 6.64
CA LEU A 237 -22.47 -13.83 6.27
C LEU A 237 -21.91 -12.42 6.02
N PHE A 238 -22.65 -11.59 5.29
CA PHE A 238 -22.26 -10.20 5.02
C PHE A 238 -22.36 -9.31 6.25
N TRP A 239 -23.27 -9.60 7.18
CA TRP A 239 -23.28 -8.94 8.49
C TRP A 239 -22.07 -9.30 9.34
N VAL A 240 -21.63 -10.55 9.37
CA VAL A 240 -20.41 -10.96 10.09
C VAL A 240 -19.19 -10.26 9.49
N LEU A 241 -19.10 -10.21 8.16
CA LEU A 241 -18.05 -9.46 7.46
C LEU A 241 -18.08 -7.97 7.80
N THR A 242 -19.27 -7.37 7.84
CA THR A 242 -19.48 -5.97 8.20
C THR A 242 -19.05 -5.69 9.64
N ILE A 243 -19.44 -6.54 10.59
CA ILE A 243 -19.07 -6.39 12.01
C ILE A 243 -17.55 -6.49 12.13
N PHE A 244 -16.93 -7.46 11.47
CA PHE A 244 -15.49 -7.62 11.52
C PHE A 244 -14.76 -6.42 10.90
N ALA A 245 -15.25 -5.92 9.76
CA ALA A 245 -14.71 -4.72 9.10
C ALA A 245 -14.88 -3.46 9.97
N GLY A 246 -16.04 -3.29 10.60
CA GLY A 246 -16.34 -2.18 11.50
C GLY A 246 -15.47 -2.18 12.76
N VAL A 247 -15.24 -3.35 13.37
CA VAL A 247 -14.31 -3.49 14.50
C VAL A 247 -12.89 -3.12 14.08
N CYS A 248 -12.42 -3.62 12.93
CA CYS A 248 -11.13 -3.23 12.36
C CYS A 248 -11.03 -1.72 12.11
N TRP A 249 -12.07 -1.10 11.56
CA TRP A 249 -12.12 0.34 11.31
C TRP A 249 -12.05 1.17 12.60
N ILE A 250 -12.79 0.77 13.63
CA ILE A 250 -12.73 1.41 14.96
C ILE A 250 -11.32 1.29 15.54
N LEU A 251 -10.71 0.09 15.45
CA LEU A 251 -9.34 -0.12 15.92
C LEU A 251 -8.35 0.79 15.18
N ILE A 252 -8.46 0.94 13.86
CA ILE A 252 -7.61 1.86 13.08
C ILE A 252 -7.71 3.29 13.62
N ILE A 253 -8.92 3.80 13.84
CA ILE A 253 -9.13 5.20 14.28
C ILE A 253 -8.40 5.48 15.59
N PHE A 254 -8.51 4.57 16.56
CA PHE A 254 -7.95 4.76 17.90
C PHE A 254 -6.48 4.40 18.01
N THR A 255 -5.99 3.45 17.23
CA THR A 255 -4.70 2.80 17.53
C THR A 255 -3.63 3.03 16.47
N LEU A 256 -3.99 3.46 15.25
CA LEU A 256 -3.04 3.70 14.17
C LEU A 256 -2.50 5.14 14.24
N PRO A 257 -1.24 5.37 14.67
CA PRO A 257 -0.60 6.67 14.55
C PRO A 257 -0.15 6.93 13.11
N GLU A 258 0.04 8.20 12.75
CA GLU A 258 0.72 8.53 11.50
C GLU A 258 2.14 7.94 11.54
N THR A 259 2.46 7.11 10.56
CA THR A 259 3.72 6.35 10.49
C THR A 259 4.61 6.88 9.36
N TYR A 260 4.07 7.72 8.47
CA TYR A 260 4.83 8.21 7.33
C TYR A 260 5.76 9.37 7.71
N ALA A 261 7.06 9.08 7.71
CA ALA A 261 8.13 9.99 8.12
C ALA A 261 8.09 11.37 7.42
N PRO A 262 7.92 11.48 6.09
CA PRO A 262 7.87 12.77 5.40
C PRO A 262 6.72 13.68 5.86
N ILE A 263 5.52 13.14 6.12
CA ILE A 263 4.37 13.93 6.56
C ILE A 263 4.47 14.35 8.03
N ILE A 264 5.13 13.53 8.85
CA ILE A 264 5.47 13.93 10.23
C ILE A 264 6.42 15.14 10.20
N LEU A 265 7.37 15.17 9.26
CA LEU A 265 8.27 16.31 9.07
C LEU A 265 7.55 17.54 8.50
N VAL A 266 6.56 17.38 7.60
CA VAL A 266 5.69 18.47 7.15
C VAL A 266 4.93 19.09 8.32
N HIS A 267 4.29 18.27 9.16
CA HIS A 267 3.59 18.77 10.36
C HIS A 267 4.55 19.45 11.34
N LYS A 268 5.76 18.92 11.54
CA LYS A 268 6.80 19.52 12.39
C LYS A 268 7.30 20.86 11.81
N ALA A 269 7.49 20.94 10.49
CA ALA A 269 7.88 22.17 9.79
C ALA A 269 6.79 23.25 9.87
N GLN A 270 5.53 22.87 9.66
CA GLN A 270 4.39 23.78 9.81
C GLN A 270 4.22 24.29 11.24
N GLN A 271 4.48 23.45 12.24
CA GLN A 271 4.45 23.84 13.64
C GLN A 271 5.58 24.83 13.98
N ARG A 272 6.81 24.57 13.52
CA ARG A 272 7.96 25.47 13.67
C ARG A 272 7.73 26.83 12.99
N ARG A 273 7.04 26.85 11.84
CA ARG A 273 6.62 28.11 11.18
C ARG A 273 5.62 28.91 12.02
N LYS A 274 4.66 28.25 12.66
CA LYS A 274 3.70 28.90 13.57
C LYS A 274 4.38 29.46 14.82
N GLU A 275 5.48 28.84 15.25
CA GLU A 275 6.31 29.27 16.38
C GLU A 275 7.30 30.40 16.02
N GLY A 276 7.33 30.84 14.74
CA GLY A 276 8.08 32.02 14.29
C GLY A 276 9.33 31.72 13.44
N ASP A 277 9.63 30.45 13.16
CA ASP A 277 10.77 30.07 12.31
C ASP A 277 10.33 29.86 10.85
N THR A 278 10.33 30.94 10.08
CA THR A 278 9.84 31.00 8.69
C THR A 278 10.72 30.24 7.68
N ARG A 279 11.90 29.76 8.10
CA ARG A 279 12.93 29.14 7.24
C ARG A 279 12.90 27.61 7.21
N CYS A 280 12.05 26.98 8.03
CA CYS A 280 11.90 25.54 8.10
C CYS A 280 10.98 25.00 6.99
N TYR A 281 11.49 24.12 6.13
CA TYR A 281 10.70 23.40 5.11
C TYR A 281 10.90 21.88 5.25
N ALA A 282 9.83 21.12 5.01
CA ALA A 282 9.99 19.67 4.89
C ALA A 282 10.51 19.32 3.48
N PRO A 283 11.35 18.28 3.32
CA PRO A 283 11.85 17.87 2.00
C PRO A 283 10.72 17.64 0.98
N MET A 284 9.57 17.13 1.44
CA MET A 284 8.37 16.89 0.64
C MET A 284 7.71 18.17 0.11
N GLU A 285 7.89 19.33 0.76
CA GLU A 285 7.31 20.62 0.33
C GLU A 285 8.16 21.33 -0.73
N LEU A 286 9.44 20.95 -0.85
CA LEU A 286 10.38 21.54 -1.82
C LEU A 286 10.28 20.86 -3.19
N THR A 287 9.76 19.63 -3.22
CA THR A 287 9.49 18.86 -4.43
C THR A 287 8.03 19.13 -4.85
N GLN A 288 7.80 20.22 -5.59
CA GLN A 288 6.52 20.46 -6.27
C GLN A 288 6.41 19.55 -7.49
N GLU A 289 6.08 18.28 -7.25
CA GLU A 289 5.64 17.40 -8.33
C GLU A 289 4.12 17.60 -8.51
N THR A 290 3.66 17.61 -9.76
CA THR A 290 2.22 17.60 -10.03
C THR A 290 1.69 16.21 -9.66
N VAL A 291 0.51 16.09 -9.06
CA VAL A 291 -0.11 14.79 -8.67
C VAL A 291 -0.07 13.77 -9.83
N SER A 292 -0.23 14.22 -11.07
CA SER A 292 -0.12 13.35 -12.25
C SER A 292 1.31 12.83 -12.52
N GLN A 293 2.33 13.65 -12.28
CA GLN A 293 3.74 13.27 -12.44
C GLN A 293 4.19 12.34 -11.31
N GLN A 294 3.70 12.56 -10.09
CA GLN A 294 3.91 11.66 -8.95
C GLN A 294 3.27 10.28 -9.17
N ILE A 295 2.02 10.24 -9.64
CA ILE A 295 1.37 8.95 -9.97
C ILE A 295 2.18 8.22 -11.04
N GLU A 296 2.60 8.90 -12.12
CA GLU A 296 3.42 8.26 -13.16
C GLU A 296 4.75 7.72 -12.59
N HIS A 297 5.42 8.51 -11.74
CA HIS A 297 6.70 8.13 -11.15
C HIS A 297 6.59 7.02 -10.09
N VAL A 298 5.43 6.85 -9.44
CA VAL A 298 5.19 5.77 -8.45
C VAL A 298 4.60 4.52 -9.10
N LEU A 299 3.77 4.67 -10.14
CA LEU A 299 3.08 3.56 -10.79
C LEU A 299 3.93 2.88 -11.87
N ALA A 300 4.77 3.63 -12.59
CA ALA A 300 5.60 3.08 -13.66
C ALA A 300 6.73 2.13 -13.18
N PRO A 301 7.43 2.37 -12.06
CA PRO A 301 8.52 1.50 -11.63
C PRO A 301 8.12 0.05 -11.36
N PRO A 302 7.00 -0.27 -10.66
CA PRO A 302 6.55 -1.64 -10.46
C PRO A 302 6.35 -2.43 -11.76
N PHE A 303 5.72 -1.82 -12.77
CA PHE A 303 5.52 -2.46 -14.07
C PHE A 303 6.84 -2.63 -14.83
N ARG A 304 7.69 -1.60 -14.81
CA ARG A 304 9.00 -1.67 -15.44
C ARG A 304 9.87 -2.76 -14.82
N MET A 305 9.90 -2.86 -13.49
CA MET A 305 10.60 -3.91 -12.76
C MET A 305 10.06 -5.30 -13.09
N LEU A 306 8.73 -5.46 -13.17
CA LEU A 306 8.10 -6.76 -13.50
C LEU A 306 8.54 -7.30 -14.87
N PHE A 307 8.69 -6.43 -15.88
CA PHE A 307 9.10 -6.85 -17.23
C PHE A 307 10.62 -6.85 -17.44
N GLN A 308 11.38 -6.06 -16.68
CA GLN A 308 12.84 -5.96 -16.83
C GLN A 308 13.60 -6.97 -15.95
N GLU A 309 13.03 -7.40 -14.83
CA GLU A 309 13.66 -8.35 -13.91
C GLU A 309 13.08 -9.77 -14.08
N PRO A 310 13.77 -10.69 -14.80
CA PRO A 310 13.23 -12.02 -15.11
C PRO A 310 12.98 -12.86 -13.84
N MET A 311 13.75 -12.63 -12.77
CA MET A 311 13.56 -13.29 -11.48
C MET A 311 12.22 -12.91 -10.83
N LEU A 312 11.85 -11.63 -10.86
CA LEU A 312 10.59 -11.14 -10.30
C LEU A 312 9.39 -11.67 -11.10
N LEU A 313 9.51 -11.70 -12.43
CA LEU A 313 8.48 -12.27 -13.31
C LEU A 313 8.23 -13.75 -13.00
N ALA A 314 9.31 -14.55 -12.90
CA ALA A 314 9.21 -15.97 -12.56
C ALA A 314 8.56 -16.19 -11.17
N ALA A 315 8.95 -15.41 -10.17
CA ALA A 315 8.37 -15.49 -8.82
C ALA A 315 6.89 -15.09 -8.80
N THR A 316 6.50 -14.08 -9.58
CA THR A 316 5.09 -13.62 -9.67
C THR A 316 4.21 -14.66 -10.35
N ILE A 317 4.69 -15.27 -11.45
CA ILE A 317 3.99 -16.36 -12.13
C ILE A 317 3.81 -17.56 -11.20
N TYR A 318 4.88 -17.95 -10.49
CA TYR A 318 4.81 -19.05 -9.52
C TYR A 318 3.81 -18.77 -8.40
N MET A 319 3.86 -17.58 -7.78
CA MET A 319 2.93 -17.21 -6.72
C MET A 319 1.48 -17.13 -7.22
N SER A 320 1.27 -16.60 -8.43
CA SER A 320 -0.06 -16.56 -9.06
C SER A 320 -0.61 -17.97 -9.29
N PHE A 321 0.22 -18.90 -9.78
CA PHE A 321 -0.16 -20.30 -9.96
C PHE A 321 -0.54 -20.96 -8.64
N VAL A 322 0.28 -20.81 -7.59
CA VAL A 322 0.00 -21.36 -6.25
C VAL A 322 -1.30 -20.80 -5.68
N TYR A 323 -1.52 -19.49 -5.79
CA TYR A 323 -2.77 -18.87 -5.34
C TYR A 323 -3.98 -19.32 -6.16
N GLY A 324 -3.84 -19.47 -7.48
CA GLY A 324 -4.88 -20.02 -8.34
C GLY A 324 -5.28 -21.43 -7.92
N CYS A 325 -4.31 -22.32 -7.70
CA CYS A 325 -4.57 -23.67 -7.19
C CYS A 325 -5.26 -23.68 -5.83
N LEU A 326 -4.85 -22.77 -4.93
CA LEU A 326 -5.44 -22.65 -3.59
C LEU A 326 -6.90 -22.19 -3.65
N TYR A 327 -7.23 -21.22 -4.51
CA TYR A 327 -8.61 -20.79 -4.71
C TYR A 327 -9.47 -21.86 -5.39
N LEU A 328 -8.93 -22.56 -6.39
CA LEU A 328 -9.61 -23.70 -7.03
C LEU A 328 -9.91 -24.82 -6.03
N LEU A 329 -9.00 -25.07 -5.08
CA LEU A 329 -9.23 -26.06 -4.02
C LEU A 329 -10.42 -25.69 -3.14
N PHE A 330 -10.61 -24.40 -2.82
CA PHE A 330 -11.75 -23.95 -2.01
C PHE A 330 -13.09 -24.08 -2.74
N GLU A 331 -13.10 -23.85 -4.05
CA GLU A 331 -14.29 -24.05 -4.88
C GLU A 331 -14.60 -25.54 -5.11
N ALA A 332 -13.56 -26.37 -5.21
CA ALA A 332 -13.71 -27.83 -5.35
C ALA A 332 -14.16 -28.52 -4.05
N TYR A 333 -13.84 -27.97 -2.88
CA TYR A 333 -14.17 -28.58 -1.58
C TYR A 333 -15.66 -28.89 -1.39
N PRO A 334 -16.60 -27.93 -1.58
CA PRO A 334 -18.05 -28.20 -1.46
C PRO A 334 -18.61 -29.12 -2.56
N ILE A 335 -17.91 -29.30 -3.68
CA ILE A 335 -18.33 -30.23 -4.74
C ILE A 335 -18.01 -31.68 -4.35
N VAL A 336 -16.92 -31.87 -3.59
CA VAL A 336 -16.40 -33.20 -3.24
C VAL A 336 -16.95 -33.72 -1.90
N PHE A 337 -17.18 -32.84 -0.93
CA PHE A 337 -17.60 -33.17 0.44
C PHE A 337 -18.93 -32.51 0.79
#